data_AF-A0A843W350-F1
#
_entry.id   AF-A0A843W350-F1
#
_cell.length_a   1.000
_cell.length_b   1.000
_cell.length_c   1.000
_cell.angle_alpha   90.00
_cell.angle_beta   90.00
_cell.angle_gamma   90.00
#
_symmetry.space_group_name_H-M   'P 1'
#
loop_
_entity.id
_entity.type
_entity.pdbx_description
1 polymer ?
#
loop_
_entity_poly.entity_id
_entity_poly.type
_entity_poly.pdbx_seq_one_letter_code
_entity_poly.pdbx_strand_id
1 'polypeptide(L)'
;MQVEELKRYLKGKHMDVEKWPLHYPDPCPQQGSGDDCGIFTCKYIECLARRDIQDLPFSQDDMPNVRAKLALHCINAYFNAQDRS
;
A
#
# COMPACT_ATOMS: atom_id res chain seq x y z
N MET A 1 23.17 0.35 -4.94
CA MET A 1 23.23 -0.34 -6.25
C MET A 1 23.26 0.75 -7.31
N GLN A 2 24.36 0.91 -8.04
CA GLN A 2 24.58 2.06 -8.93
C GLN A 2 23.88 1.81 -10.28
N VAL A 3 23.21 2.85 -10.83
CA VAL A 3 22.32 2.78 -12.01
C VAL A 3 22.94 2.09 -13.24
N GLU A 4 24.26 2.17 -13.42
CA GLU A 4 24.96 1.54 -14.55
C GLU A 4 25.00 0.00 -14.48
N GLU A 5 25.02 -0.55 -13.27
CA GLU A 5 24.96 -2.00 -13.05
C GLU A 5 23.58 -2.55 -13.42
N LEU A 6 22.52 -1.78 -13.11
CA LEU A 6 21.14 -2.11 -13.48
C LEU A 6 20.94 -2.08 -15.00
N LYS A 7 21.49 -1.06 -15.68
CA LYS A 7 21.45 -0.97 -17.16
C LYS A 7 22.14 -2.17 -17.82
N ARG A 8 23.29 -2.61 -17.28
CA ARG A 8 24.01 -3.80 -17.78
C ARG A 8 23.23 -5.09 -17.53
N TYR A 9 22.56 -5.21 -16.39
CA TYR A 9 21.70 -6.36 -16.07
C TYR A 9 20.46 -6.46 -16.97
N LEU A 10 19.86 -5.32 -17.33
CA LEU A 10 18.66 -5.25 -18.17
C LEU A 10 18.97 -5.37 -19.67
N LYS A 11 20.23 -5.12 -20.08
CA LYS A 11 20.65 -5.22 -21.48
C LYS A 11 20.43 -6.64 -22.02
N GLY A 12 19.58 -6.77 -23.03
CA GLY A 12 19.25 -8.05 -23.66
C GLY A 12 18.22 -8.89 -22.91
N LYS A 13 17.70 -8.42 -21.78
CA LYS A 13 16.55 -9.05 -21.10
C LYS A 13 15.28 -8.44 -21.66
N HIS A 14 14.67 -9.13 -22.62
CA HIS A 14 13.32 -8.80 -23.06
C HIS A 14 12.35 -9.13 -21.93
N MET A 15 11.72 -8.12 -21.34
CA MET A 15 10.65 -8.33 -20.38
C MET A 15 9.37 -8.60 -21.17
N ASP A 16 8.89 -9.83 -21.08
CA ASP A 16 7.59 -10.18 -21.63
C ASP A 16 6.49 -9.57 -20.76
N VAL A 17 6.01 -8.40 -21.18
CA VAL A 17 4.99 -7.62 -20.44
C VAL A 17 3.65 -8.34 -20.40
N GLU A 18 3.38 -9.29 -21.32
CA GLU A 18 2.14 -10.07 -21.32
C GLU A 18 2.04 -10.99 -20.09
N LYS A 19 3.17 -11.32 -19.46
CA LYS A 19 3.23 -12.07 -18.18
C LYS A 19 2.84 -11.24 -16.96
N TRP A 20 2.60 -9.94 -17.13
CA TRP A 20 2.27 -9.00 -16.05
C TRP A 20 0.92 -8.34 -16.34
N PRO A 21 -0.19 -9.10 -16.22
CA PRO A 21 -1.51 -8.57 -16.47
C PRO A 21 -1.86 -7.44 -15.49
N LEU A 22 -2.57 -6.44 -15.98
CA LEU A 22 -3.14 -5.40 -15.14
C LEU A 22 -4.38 -5.94 -14.43
N HIS A 23 -4.41 -5.81 -13.11
CA HIS A 23 -5.55 -6.20 -12.30
C HIS A 23 -6.26 -4.96 -11.77
N TYR A 24 -7.54 -4.87 -12.06
CA TYR A 24 -8.43 -3.85 -11.52
C TYR A 24 -9.42 -4.54 -10.58
N PRO A 25 -9.34 -4.29 -9.26
CA PRO A 25 -10.32 -4.83 -8.34
C PRO A 25 -11.71 -4.24 -8.65
N ASP A 26 -12.75 -5.06 -8.52
CA ASP A 26 -14.15 -4.68 -8.73
C ASP A 26 -15.03 -5.43 -7.72
N PRO A 27 -15.70 -4.75 -6.77
CA PRO A 27 -15.73 -3.29 -6.59
C PRO A 27 -14.41 -2.72 -6.07
N CYS A 28 -14.06 -1.51 -6.52
CA CYS A 28 -12.90 -0.76 -6.04
C CYS A 28 -13.36 0.35 -5.08
N PRO A 29 -13.06 0.28 -3.77
CA PRO A 29 -13.43 1.32 -2.81
C PRO A 29 -12.91 2.69 -3.23
N GLN A 30 -13.81 3.67 -3.36
CA GLN A 30 -13.45 5.04 -3.76
C GLN A 30 -13.45 5.97 -2.55
N GLN A 31 -12.50 6.92 -2.54
CA GLN A 31 -12.55 8.04 -1.59
C GLN A 31 -13.65 9.04 -2.00
N GLY A 32 -14.41 9.53 -1.03
CA GLY A 32 -15.43 10.57 -1.18
C GLY A 32 -14.94 11.98 -0.85
N SER A 33 -13.74 12.12 -0.26
CA SER A 33 -13.14 13.40 0.12
C SER A 33 -11.64 13.45 -0.25
N GLY A 34 -11.07 14.65 -0.40
CA GLY A 34 -9.63 14.81 -0.64
C GLY A 34 -8.73 14.47 0.56
N ASP A 35 -9.29 14.52 1.77
CA ASP A 35 -8.53 14.40 3.03
C ASP A 35 -8.18 12.96 3.41
N ASP A 36 -8.81 11.98 2.75
CA ASP A 36 -8.65 10.55 3.03
C ASP A 36 -7.71 9.83 2.05
N CYS A 37 -7.14 10.50 1.05
CA CYS A 37 -6.30 9.84 0.03
C CYS A 37 -5.12 9.05 0.64
N GLY A 38 -4.46 9.62 1.66
CA GLY A 38 -3.39 8.95 2.39
C GLY A 38 -3.88 7.77 3.22
N ILE A 39 -5.08 7.87 3.81
CA ILE A 39 -5.67 6.80 4.62
C ILE A 39 -6.08 5.62 3.73
N PHE A 40 -6.72 5.90 2.58
CA PHE A 40 -7.00 4.90 1.55
C PHE A 40 -5.71 4.23 1.07
N THR A 41 -4.67 4.99 0.78
CA THR A 41 -3.38 4.46 0.33
C THR A 41 -2.79 3.47 1.35
N CYS A 42 -2.74 3.86 2.63
CA CYS A 42 -2.31 2.96 3.70
C CYS A 42 -3.19 1.71 3.83
N LYS A 43 -4.51 1.86 3.66
CA LYS A 43 -5.45 0.74 3.73
C LYS A 43 -5.28 -0.24 2.58
N TYR A 44 -5.08 0.25 1.36
CA TYR A 44 -4.72 -0.57 0.22
C TYR A 44 -3.42 -1.35 0.46
N ILE A 45 -2.36 -0.69 0.92
CA ILE A 45 -1.08 -1.35 1.24
C ILE A 45 -1.29 -2.48 2.26
N GLU A 46 -2.09 -2.24 3.30
CA GLU A 46 -2.43 -3.25 4.31
C GLU A 46 -3.13 -4.48 3.69
N CYS A 47 -4.17 -4.27 2.88
CA CYS A 47 -4.90 -5.35 2.20
C CYS A 47 -3.99 -6.13 1.24
N LEU A 48 -3.19 -5.43 0.43
CA LEU A 48 -2.25 -6.06 -0.51
C LEU A 48 -1.19 -6.88 0.23
N ALA A 49 -0.65 -6.37 1.34
CA ALA A 49 0.33 -7.09 2.16
C ALA A 49 -0.24 -8.37 2.79
N ARG A 50 -1.55 -8.40 3.08
CA ARG A 50 -2.26 -9.57 3.59
C ARG A 50 -2.74 -10.54 2.51
N ARG A 51 -2.58 -10.19 1.23
CA ARG A 51 -3.12 -10.92 0.06
C ARG A 51 -4.65 -10.90 -0.02
N ASP A 52 -5.29 -9.89 0.57
CA ASP A 52 -6.74 -9.65 0.53
C ASP A 52 -7.13 -8.84 -0.73
N ILE A 53 -6.66 -9.28 -1.90
CA ILE A 53 -6.78 -8.53 -3.17
C ILE A 53 -8.18 -8.63 -3.77
N GLN A 54 -8.90 -9.73 -3.50
CA GLN A 54 -10.18 -10.02 -4.16
C GLN A 54 -11.36 -9.23 -3.59
N ASP A 55 -11.38 -8.98 -2.27
CA ASP A 55 -12.59 -8.48 -1.61
C ASP A 55 -12.45 -7.10 -0.96
N LEU A 56 -11.28 -6.45 -1.06
CA LEU A 56 -10.94 -5.13 -0.47
C LEU A 56 -11.98 -4.63 0.55
N PRO A 57 -12.00 -5.20 1.77
CA PRO A 57 -13.17 -5.18 2.64
C PRO A 57 -13.26 -3.88 3.44
N PHE A 58 -13.35 -2.75 2.74
CA PHE A 58 -13.46 -1.43 3.33
C PHE A 58 -14.15 -0.45 2.37
N SER A 59 -14.61 0.66 2.93
CA SER A 59 -15.29 1.74 2.24
C SER A 59 -14.88 3.10 2.82
N GLN A 60 -15.40 4.18 2.23
CA GLN A 60 -15.22 5.53 2.77
C GLN A 60 -15.73 5.66 4.22
N ASP A 61 -16.78 4.92 4.59
CA ASP A 61 -17.36 5.00 5.93
C ASP A 61 -16.43 4.45 7.02
N ASP A 62 -15.45 3.62 6.63
CA ASP A 62 -14.45 3.07 7.55
C ASP A 62 -13.32 4.05 7.87
N MET A 63 -13.14 5.10 7.06
CA MET A 63 -11.97 5.99 7.13
C MET A 63 -11.74 6.65 8.49
N PRO A 64 -12.77 7.12 9.23
CA PRO A 64 -12.58 7.66 10.57
C PRO A 64 -11.92 6.64 11.53
N ASN A 65 -12.32 5.37 11.46
CA ASN A 65 -11.77 4.30 12.29
C ASN A 65 -10.35 3.93 11.84
N VAL A 66 -10.13 3.76 10.54
CA VAL A 66 -8.79 3.47 9.97
C VAL A 66 -7.80 4.57 10.35
N ARG A 67 -8.20 5.84 10.27
CA ARG A 67 -7.38 6.99 10.67
C ARG A 67 -6.99 6.93 12.15
N ALA A 68 -7.94 6.63 13.04
CA ALA A 68 -7.66 6.50 14.47
C ALA A 68 -6.68 5.34 14.76
N LYS A 69 -6.84 4.19 14.09
CA LYS A 69 -5.93 3.05 14.22
C LYS A 69 -4.53 3.37 13.73
N LEU A 70 -4.39 4.08 12.60
CA LEU A 70 -3.10 4.52 12.10
C LEU A 70 -2.39 5.45 13.08
N ALA A 71 -3.11 6.43 13.65
CA ALA A 71 -2.56 7.31 14.67
C ALA A 71 -2.07 6.52 15.90
N LEU A 72 -2.87 5.56 16.38
CA LEU A 72 -2.47 4.68 17.49
C LEU A 72 -1.20 3.88 17.15
N HIS A 73 -1.09 3.32 15.94
CA HIS A 73 0.12 2.62 15.51
C HIS A 73 1.35 3.52 15.50
N CYS A 74 1.23 4.75 15.00
CA CYS A 74 2.34 5.71 15.00
C CYS A 74 2.79 6.06 16.42
N ILE A 75 1.84 6.32 17.32
CA ILE A 75 2.13 6.65 18.73
C ILE A 75 2.81 5.47 19.43
N ASN A 76 2.27 4.25 19.28
CA ASN A 76 2.86 3.06 19.87
C ASN A 76 4.26 2.78 19.31
N ALA A 77 4.47 2.95 18.00
CA ALA A 77 5.78 2.79 17.38
C ALA A 77 6.80 3.79 17.94
N TYR A 78 6.39 5.04 18.17
CA TYR A 78 7.23 6.06 18.78
C TYR A 78 7.67 5.66 20.20
N PHE A 79 6.74 5.31 21.08
CA PHE A 79 7.08 4.92 22.46
C PHE A 79 7.93 3.63 22.51
N ASN A 80 7.57 2.61 21.72
CA ASN A 80 8.33 1.36 21.65
C ASN A 80 9.76 1.52 21.09
N ALA A 81 10.04 2.61 20.38
CA ALA A 81 11.39 2.93 19.92
C ALA A 81 12.22 3.61 21.02
N GLN A 82 11.57 4.42 21.88
CA GLN A 82 12.21 5.07 23.03
C GLN A 82 12.53 4.06 24.16
N ASP A 83 11.65 3.09 24.41
CA ASP A 83 11.89 2.08 25.46
C ASP A 83 13.00 1.07 25.09
N ARG A 84 13.48 1.09 23.84
CA ARG A 84 14.56 0.23 23.33
C ARG A 84 15.94 0.90 23.29
N SER A 85 16.04 2.18 23.66
CA SER A 85 17.30 2.93 23.79
C SER A 85 17.75 3.02 25.24
#